data_AF-A0A6P0TLC8-F1
#
_entry.id   AF-A0A6P0TLC8-F1
#
_cell.length_a   1.000
_cell.length_b   1.000
_cell.length_c   1.000
_cell.angle_alpha   90.00
_cell.angle_beta   90.00
_cell.angle_gamma   90.00
#
_symmetry.space_group_name_H-M   'P 1'
#
loop_
_entity.id
_entity.type
_entity.pdbx_description
1 polymer ?
#
loop_
_entity_poly.entity_id
_entity_poly.type
_entity_poly.pdbx_seq_one_letter_code
_entity_poly.pdbx_strand_id
1 'polypeptide(L)'
;MGDPEKPMVEDYKVERTDEGLAAYGLKIWQPNPDGTGVGAYRSYDYFCYRPLIAAFTKEGVKSVLTATPVDEDTTLAWLFGMSDFRQEVTEEEALKWSELIIGQDALAVESQRPELLPLDLQEELHLACDRLAIAYRRWLKELELSYGVA
;
A
#
# COMPACT_ATOMS: atom_id res chain seq x y z
N MET A 1 -9.07 3.86 -6.73
CA MET A 1 -9.11 4.09 -8.20
C MET A 1 -8.59 2.87 -8.94
N GLY A 2 -9.20 2.52 -10.07
CA GLY A 2 -8.76 1.48 -11.00
C GLY A 2 -9.45 1.70 -12.35
N ASP A 3 -8.85 1.23 -13.44
CA ASP A 3 -9.44 1.29 -14.77
C ASP A 3 -10.02 -0.10 -15.09
N PRO A 4 -11.36 -0.27 -15.16
CA PRO A 4 -11.97 -1.56 -15.45
C PRO A 4 -11.54 -2.17 -16.79
N GLU A 5 -11.08 -1.34 -17.74
CA GLU A 5 -10.56 -1.80 -19.02
C GLU A 5 -9.10 -2.27 -18.94
N LYS A 6 -8.40 -1.98 -17.83
CA LYS A 6 -7.01 -2.39 -17.57
C LYS A 6 -6.84 -2.99 -16.16
N PRO A 7 -7.52 -4.11 -15.84
CA PRO A 7 -7.48 -4.72 -14.51
C PRO A 7 -6.23 -5.59 -14.28
N MET A 8 -5.44 -5.86 -15.32
CA MET A 8 -4.37 -6.84 -15.28
C MET A 8 -3.11 -6.28 -14.62
N VAL A 9 -2.64 -6.96 -13.59
CA VAL A 9 -1.33 -6.72 -12.95
C VAL A 9 -0.36 -7.77 -13.47
N GLU A 10 0.81 -7.33 -13.95
CA GLU A 10 1.89 -8.24 -14.37
C GLU A 10 2.42 -9.05 -13.16
N ASP A 11 3.05 -10.19 -13.45
CA ASP A 11 3.67 -11.00 -12.42
C ASP A 11 4.82 -10.25 -11.73
N TYR A 12 4.89 -10.33 -10.39
CA TYR A 12 5.90 -9.63 -9.57
C TYR A 12 6.42 -10.52 -8.45
N LYS A 13 7.64 -10.27 -7.96
CA LYS A 13 8.25 -11.11 -6.94
C LYS A 13 8.01 -10.55 -5.55
N VAL A 14 7.81 -11.44 -4.58
CA VAL A 14 7.78 -11.11 -3.15
C VAL A 14 8.87 -11.90 -2.45
N GLU A 15 9.66 -11.21 -1.65
CA GLU A 15 10.83 -11.77 -0.98
C GLU A 15 10.78 -11.45 0.52
N ARG A 16 11.23 -12.42 1.32
CA ARG A 16 11.49 -12.24 2.74
C ARG A 16 12.87 -11.63 2.90
N THR A 17 12.97 -10.52 3.61
CA THR A 17 14.25 -9.86 3.95
C THR A 17 14.49 -9.92 5.45
N ASP A 18 15.71 -9.55 5.88
CA ASP A 18 16.04 -9.40 7.31
C ASP A 18 15.17 -8.33 8.00
N GLU A 19 14.67 -7.37 7.22
CA GLU A 19 13.84 -6.28 7.72
C GLU A 19 12.34 -6.59 7.60
N GLY A 20 11.91 -7.47 6.69
CA GLY A 20 10.51 -7.83 6.59
C GLY A 20 10.14 -8.45 5.25
N LEU A 21 9.28 -7.78 4.48
CA LEU A 21 8.89 -8.20 3.14
C LEU A 21 9.22 -7.12 2.11
N ALA A 22 9.62 -7.54 0.92
CA ALA A 22 9.79 -6.67 -0.22
C ALA A 22 9.08 -7.26 -1.44
N ALA A 23 8.44 -6.41 -2.24
CA ALA A 23 7.83 -6.79 -3.50
C ALA A 23 8.37 -5.89 -4.60
N TYR A 24 8.98 -6.49 -5.62
CA TYR A 24 9.71 -5.75 -6.65
C TYR A 24 9.05 -5.83 -8.01
N GLY A 25 9.13 -4.72 -8.76
CA GLY A 25 8.78 -4.66 -10.17
C GLY A 25 7.28 -4.68 -10.45
N LEU A 26 6.43 -4.21 -9.51
CA LEU A 26 5.00 -4.11 -9.75
C LEU A 26 4.73 -3.04 -10.79
N LYS A 27 4.16 -3.43 -11.94
CA LYS A 27 3.70 -2.48 -12.96
C LYS A 27 2.19 -2.30 -12.88
N ILE A 28 1.78 -1.08 -12.56
CA ILE A 28 0.37 -0.73 -12.35
C ILE A 28 -0.02 0.35 -13.34
N TRP A 29 -1.14 0.15 -14.05
CA TRP A 29 -1.75 1.21 -14.85
C TRP A 29 -2.44 2.22 -13.92
N GLN A 30 -2.14 3.50 -14.10
CA GLN A 30 -2.82 4.58 -13.41
C GLN A 30 -3.47 5.49 -14.45
N PRO A 31 -4.76 5.84 -14.30
CA PRO A 31 -5.45 6.72 -15.24
C PRO A 31 -4.92 8.17 -15.17
N ASN A 32 -4.33 8.56 -14.04
CA ASN A 32 -3.77 9.89 -13.84
C ASN A 32 -2.65 9.89 -12.78
N PRO A 33 -1.48 9.28 -13.06
CA PRO A 33 -0.38 9.15 -12.09
C PRO A 33 0.24 10.48 -11.65
N ASP A 34 0.18 11.51 -12.50
CA ASP A 34 0.85 12.80 -12.30
C ASP A 34 -0.14 13.99 -12.26
N GLY A 35 -1.45 13.75 -12.19
CA GLY A 35 -2.47 14.82 -12.17
C GLY A 35 -2.76 15.50 -13.50
N THR A 36 -2.04 15.13 -14.56
CA THR A 36 -2.16 15.71 -15.91
C THR A 36 -3.39 15.23 -16.69
N GLY A 37 -4.10 14.22 -16.17
CA GLY A 37 -5.21 13.55 -16.86
C GLY A 37 -4.76 12.51 -17.89
N VAL A 38 -3.45 12.25 -17.99
CA VAL A 38 -2.89 11.28 -18.95
C VAL A 38 -2.54 9.99 -18.23
N GLY A 39 -3.15 8.88 -18.64
CA GLY A 39 -2.86 7.58 -18.05
C GLY A 39 -1.52 7.01 -18.48
N ALA A 40 -0.84 6.32 -17.56
CA ALA A 40 0.43 5.66 -17.83
C ALA A 40 0.69 4.51 -16.85
N TYR A 41 1.58 3.59 -17.26
CA TYR A 41 2.11 2.57 -16.37
C TYR A 41 3.15 3.16 -15.42
N ARG A 42 3.15 2.64 -14.20
CA ARG A 42 4.09 3.01 -13.15
C ARG A 42 4.67 1.77 -12.50
N SER A 43 5.97 1.81 -12.26
CA SER A 43 6.70 0.74 -11.59
C SER A 43 6.84 1.07 -10.11
N TYR A 44 6.51 0.11 -9.26
CA TYR A 44 6.58 0.20 -7.82
C TYR A 44 7.41 -0.93 -7.24
N ASP A 45 8.23 -0.58 -6.28
CA ASP A 45 8.74 -1.53 -5.30
C ASP A 45 8.09 -1.21 -3.96
N TYR A 46 7.46 -2.21 -3.33
CA TYR A 46 6.81 -2.09 -2.03
C TYR A 46 7.62 -2.81 -0.95
N PHE A 47 7.56 -2.29 0.27
CA PHE A 47 8.28 -2.82 1.42
C PHE A 47 7.37 -2.82 2.64
N CYS A 48 7.41 -3.88 3.43
CA CYS A 48 6.91 -3.90 4.80
C CYS A 48 8.10 -4.13 5.74
N TYR A 49 8.68 -3.06 6.30
CA TYR A 49 9.87 -3.12 7.17
C TYR A 49 9.56 -3.57 8.59
N ARG A 50 8.29 -3.52 9.00
CA ARG A 50 7.71 -4.06 10.23
C ARG A 50 6.21 -4.26 9.95
N PRO A 51 5.48 -5.03 10.77
CA PRO A 51 4.03 -5.21 10.59
C PRO A 51 3.29 -3.89 10.35
N LEU A 52 3.62 -2.82 11.07
CA LEU A 52 2.90 -1.55 11.00
C LEU A 52 3.64 -0.46 10.20
N ILE A 53 4.62 -0.83 9.37
CA ILE A 53 5.41 0.10 8.56
C ILE A 53 5.45 -0.39 7.12
N ALA A 54 4.71 0.30 6.25
CA ALA A 54 4.71 0.08 4.81
C ALA A 54 5.48 1.20 4.12
N ALA A 55 6.12 0.89 3.01
CA ALA A 55 6.80 1.87 2.18
C ALA A 55 6.71 1.48 0.72
N PHE A 56 6.89 2.46 -0.16
CA PHE A 56 7.10 2.19 -1.57
C PHE A 56 8.11 3.14 -2.18
N THR A 57 8.68 2.70 -3.29
CA THR A 57 9.43 3.57 -4.20
C THR A 57 8.80 3.54 -5.59
N LYS A 58 8.72 4.71 -6.23
CA LYS A 58 8.13 4.93 -7.54
C LYS A 58 8.89 6.08 -8.20
N GLU A 59 9.65 5.83 -9.26
CA GLU A 59 10.22 6.87 -10.13
C GLU A 59 10.86 8.07 -9.39
N GLY A 60 11.76 7.82 -8.44
CA GLY A 60 12.42 8.89 -7.65
C GLY A 60 11.57 9.47 -6.52
N VAL A 61 10.36 8.95 -6.32
CA VAL A 61 9.52 9.17 -5.13
C VAL A 61 9.70 8.01 -4.18
N LYS A 62 9.82 8.31 -2.89
CA LYS A 62 9.75 7.34 -1.80
C LYS A 62 8.64 7.77 -0.85
N SER A 63 7.88 6.82 -0.36
CA SER A 63 6.89 7.08 0.67
C SER A 63 6.96 6.01 1.75
N VAL A 64 6.69 6.43 2.98
CA VAL A 64 6.58 5.56 4.14
C VAL A 64 5.28 5.89 4.85
N LEU A 65 4.48 4.87 5.12
CA LEU A 65 3.32 4.91 5.99
C LEU A 65 3.61 4.12 7.26
N THR A 66 3.37 4.74 8.41
CA THR A 66 3.45 4.08 9.72
C THR A 66 2.07 4.11 10.36
N ALA A 67 1.62 2.98 10.89
CA ALA A 67 0.37 2.86 11.61
C ALA A 67 0.64 2.80 13.13
N THR A 68 -0.01 3.68 13.89
CA THR A 68 -0.02 3.66 15.36
C THR A 68 -1.41 3.28 15.84
N PRO A 69 -1.62 2.04 16.30
CA PRO A 69 -2.88 1.66 16.92
C PRO A 69 -3.10 2.47 18.19
N VAL A 70 -4.28 3.07 18.30
CA VAL A 70 -4.72 3.82 19.49
C VAL A 70 -5.57 2.92 20.37
N ASP A 71 -6.47 2.16 19.75
CA ASP A 71 -7.32 1.14 20.35
C ASP A 71 -7.79 0.14 19.26
N GLU A 72 -8.72 -0.75 19.59
CA GLU A 72 -9.11 -1.90 18.77
C GLU A 72 -9.66 -1.54 17.39
N ASP A 73 -10.26 -0.36 17.22
CA ASP A 73 -10.85 0.10 15.95
C ASP A 73 -10.29 1.43 15.43
N THR A 74 -9.39 2.07 16.19
CA THR A 74 -8.79 3.36 15.84
C THR A 74 -7.29 3.27 15.63
N THR A 75 -6.82 3.76 14.48
CA THR A 75 -5.39 3.83 14.13
C THR A 75 -5.02 5.20 13.57
N LEU A 76 -3.90 5.76 14.05
CA LEU A 76 -3.29 6.93 13.42
C LEU A 76 -2.36 6.48 12.30
N ALA A 77 -2.64 6.91 11.07
CA ALA A 77 -1.77 6.69 9.92
C ALA A 77 -0.88 7.92 9.68
N TRP A 78 0.43 7.70 9.68
CA TRP A 78 1.44 8.73 9.46
C TRP A 78 2.07 8.51 8.08
N LEU A 79 1.80 9.40 7.13
CA LEU A 79 2.35 9.33 5.79
C LEU A 79 3.48 10.34 5.61
N PHE A 80 4.65 9.86 5.19
CA PHE A 80 5.80 10.67 4.82
C PHE A 80 6.11 10.46 3.33
N GLY A 81 6.15 11.55 2.58
CA GLY A 81 6.51 11.57 1.16
C GLY A 81 7.85 12.26 0.94
N MET A 82 8.69 11.66 0.11
CA MET A 82 10.00 12.20 -0.28
C MET A 82 10.08 12.11 -1.80
N SER A 83 10.48 13.18 -2.47
CA SER A 83 10.66 13.15 -3.92
C SER A 83 11.87 13.95 -4.33
N ASP A 84 12.54 13.49 -5.38
CA ASP A 84 13.68 14.18 -5.99
C ASP A 84 13.24 15.33 -6.92
N PHE A 85 11.93 15.60 -7.04
CA PHE A 85 11.41 16.63 -7.91
C PHE A 85 11.75 18.03 -7.38
N ARG A 86 12.61 18.73 -8.12
CA ARG A 86 12.76 20.20 -8.07
C ARG A 86 11.58 20.91 -8.76
N GLN A 87 10.35 20.47 -8.53
CA GLN A 87 9.18 21.12 -9.13
C GLN A 87 8.65 22.22 -8.22
N GLU A 88 8.13 23.28 -8.84
CA GLU A 88 7.48 24.44 -8.21
C GLU A 88 6.10 24.09 -7.62
N VAL A 89 5.97 22.97 -6.91
CA VAL A 89 4.74 22.62 -6.20
C VAL A 89 4.82 23.23 -4.82
N THR A 90 3.81 24.01 -4.45
CA THR A 90 3.74 24.59 -3.11
C THR A 90 3.43 23.49 -2.08
N GLU A 91 3.85 23.69 -0.83
CA GLU A 91 3.53 22.77 0.27
C GLU A 91 2.01 22.55 0.39
N GLU A 92 1.21 23.60 0.19
CA GLU A 92 -0.26 23.54 0.24
C GLU A 92 -0.85 22.65 -0.85
N GLU A 93 -0.34 22.72 -2.08
CA GLU A 93 -0.79 21.87 -3.19
C GLU A 93 -0.43 20.40 -2.94
N ALA A 94 0.78 20.13 -2.45
CA ALA A 94 1.22 18.79 -2.09
C ALA A 94 0.37 18.18 -0.95
N LEU A 95 0.03 18.99 0.06
CA LEU A 95 -0.84 18.58 1.16
C LEU A 95 -2.25 18.25 0.67
N LYS A 96 -2.89 19.14 -0.09
CA LYS A 96 -4.24 18.90 -0.63
C LYS A 96 -4.32 17.65 -1.48
N TRP A 97 -3.28 17.39 -2.27
CA TRP A 97 -3.20 16.17 -3.06
C TRP A 97 -3.09 14.92 -2.19
N SER A 98 -2.23 14.96 -1.17
CA SER A 98 -2.04 13.85 -0.24
C SER A 98 -3.33 13.55 0.54
N GLU A 99 -4.03 14.59 0.99
CA GLU A 99 -5.35 14.48 1.64
C GLU A 99 -6.38 13.83 0.73
N LEU A 100 -6.42 14.21 -0.56
CA LEU A 100 -7.34 13.62 -1.53
C LEU A 100 -7.08 12.12 -1.72
N ILE A 101 -5.81 11.70 -1.86
CA ILE A 101 -5.46 10.29 -2.03
C ILE A 101 -5.79 9.50 -0.77
N ILE A 102 -5.32 9.95 0.40
CA ILE A 102 -5.54 9.25 1.66
C ILE A 102 -7.02 9.19 2.04
N GLY A 103 -7.80 10.24 1.76
CA GLY A 103 -9.23 10.24 1.99
C GLY A 103 -9.97 9.18 1.17
N GLN A 104 -9.52 8.87 -0.06
CA GLN A 104 -10.09 7.79 -0.86
C GLN A 104 -9.73 6.40 -0.30
N ASP A 105 -8.47 6.22 0.14
CA ASP A 105 -8.01 4.96 0.70
C ASP A 105 -8.64 4.66 2.07
N ALA A 106 -8.86 5.69 2.90
CA ALA A 106 -9.54 5.57 4.18
C ALA A 106 -10.93 4.93 4.04
N LEU A 107 -11.73 5.41 3.07
CA LEU A 107 -13.06 4.82 2.79
C LEU A 107 -12.98 3.34 2.41
N ALA A 108 -11.98 2.96 1.62
CA ALA A 108 -11.79 1.56 1.23
C ALA A 108 -11.41 0.69 2.43
N VAL A 109 -10.46 1.15 3.26
CA VAL A 109 -10.00 0.44 4.47
C VAL A 109 -11.13 0.31 5.49
N GLU A 110 -11.81 1.40 5.82
CA GLU A 110 -12.89 1.42 6.83
C GLU A 110 -14.13 0.59 6.40
N SER A 111 -14.31 0.37 5.09
CA SER A 111 -15.39 -0.47 4.57
C SER A 111 -15.12 -1.97 4.62
N GLN A 112 -13.88 -2.41 4.92
CA GLN A 112 -13.53 -3.82 4.92
C GLN A 112 -14.28 -4.59 6.02
N ARG A 113 -14.74 -5.79 5.68
CA ARG A 113 -15.41 -6.70 6.61
C ARG A 113 -14.88 -8.13 6.40
N PRO A 114 -14.61 -8.89 7.49
CA PRO A 114 -14.63 -8.46 8.90
C PRO A 114 -13.60 -7.35 9.20
N GLU A 115 -13.79 -6.61 10.29
CA GLU A 115 -12.91 -5.48 10.66
C GLU A 115 -11.49 -5.93 10.99
N LEU A 116 -11.34 -7.09 11.63
CA LEU A 116 -10.05 -7.71 11.93
C LEU A 116 -9.53 -8.46 10.70
N LEU A 117 -8.22 -8.36 10.44
CA LEU A 117 -7.59 -9.02 9.30
C LEU A 117 -7.51 -10.54 9.53
N PRO A 118 -8.22 -11.37 8.72
CA PRO A 118 -8.16 -12.81 8.87
C PRO A 118 -6.80 -13.35 8.41
N LEU A 119 -6.12 -14.09 9.27
CA LEU A 119 -4.85 -14.75 8.95
C LEU A 119 -5.02 -16.15 8.37
N ASP A 120 -6.22 -16.73 8.46
CA ASP A 120 -6.55 -17.94 7.71
C ASP A 120 -6.85 -17.60 6.26
N LEU A 121 -6.00 -18.09 5.35
CA LEU A 121 -6.04 -17.78 3.93
C LEU A 121 -7.03 -18.66 3.16
N GLN A 122 -7.74 -19.59 3.82
CA GLN A 122 -8.63 -20.53 3.15
C GLN A 122 -9.90 -19.89 2.57
N GLU A 123 -10.24 -18.65 2.94
CA GLU A 123 -11.50 -18.00 2.53
C GLU A 123 -11.41 -17.06 1.30
N GLU A 124 -10.22 -16.68 0.82
CA GLU A 124 -10.07 -15.68 -0.25
C GLU A 124 -9.63 -16.27 -1.60
N LEU A 125 -10.22 -15.76 -2.70
CA LEU A 125 -9.76 -16.04 -4.06
C LEU A 125 -8.46 -15.27 -4.33
N HIS A 126 -7.33 -15.95 -4.16
CA HIS A 126 -6.00 -15.34 -4.30
C HIS A 126 -5.58 -15.17 -5.76
N LEU A 127 -5.66 -13.95 -6.26
CA LEU A 127 -5.12 -13.58 -7.57
C LEU A 127 -3.61 -13.31 -7.48
N ALA A 128 -2.93 -13.26 -8.63
CA ALA A 128 -1.50 -12.95 -8.67
C ALA A 128 -1.18 -11.58 -8.04
N CYS A 129 -2.11 -10.62 -8.09
CA CYS A 129 -1.99 -9.32 -7.43
C CYS A 129 -1.90 -9.42 -5.90
N ASP A 130 -2.43 -10.47 -5.29
CA ASP A 130 -2.56 -10.60 -3.83
C ASP A 130 -1.33 -11.22 -3.16
N ARG A 131 -0.30 -11.58 -3.94
CA ARG A 131 0.90 -12.28 -3.46
C ARG A 131 1.57 -11.61 -2.26
N LEU A 132 1.69 -10.27 -2.27
CA LEU A 132 2.26 -9.53 -1.15
C LEU A 132 1.35 -9.58 0.09
N ALA A 133 0.03 -9.42 -0.07
CA ALA A 133 -0.91 -9.51 1.04
C ALA A 133 -0.91 -10.90 1.69
N ILE A 134 -0.84 -11.96 0.86
CA ILE A 134 -0.72 -13.35 1.33
C ILE A 134 0.58 -13.56 2.10
N ALA A 135 1.70 -13.10 1.55
CA ALA A 135 2.99 -13.19 2.22
C ALA A 135 2.99 -12.43 3.55
N TYR A 136 2.36 -11.25 3.58
CA TYR A 136 2.21 -10.43 4.76
C TYR A 136 1.40 -11.13 5.86
N ARG A 137 0.22 -11.70 5.54
CA ARG A 137 -0.59 -12.45 6.51
C ARG A 137 0.13 -13.69 7.06
N ARG A 138 0.84 -14.44 6.20
CA ARG A 138 1.70 -15.57 6.66
C ARG A 138 2.77 -15.09 7.62
N TRP A 139 3.43 -13.99 7.29
CA TRP A 139 4.45 -13.41 8.15
C TRP A 139 3.88 -12.95 9.51
N LEU A 140 2.70 -12.32 9.54
CA LEU A 140 2.05 -11.94 10.80
C LEU A 140 1.77 -13.16 11.69
N LYS A 141 1.34 -14.28 11.08
CA LYS A 141 1.12 -15.54 11.79
C LYS A 141 2.40 -16.12 12.37
N GLU A 142 3.51 -16.05 11.64
CA GLU A 142 4.85 -16.47 12.13
C GLU A 142 5.35 -15.61 13.29
N LEU A 143 4.98 -14.33 13.32
CA LEU A 143 5.31 -13.42 14.42
C LEU A 143 4.40 -13.59 15.64
N GLU A 144 3.40 -14.47 15.56
CA GLU A 144 2.37 -14.63 16.60
C GLU A 144 1.68 -13.30 16.94
N LEU A 145 1.53 -12.41 15.95
CA LEU A 145 0.82 -11.15 16.15
C LEU A 145 -0.65 -11.48 16.46
N SER A 146 -1.18 -10.92 17.53
CA SER A 146 -2.57 -11.13 17.96
C SER A 146 -3.43 -9.87 17.87
N TYR A 147 -2.82 -8.72 17.64
CA TYR A 147 -3.50 -7.43 17.65
C TYR A 147 -3.90 -7.02 16.22
N GLY A 148 -5.16 -6.61 16.04
CA GLY A 148 -5.70 -6.20 14.73
C GLY A 148 -5.93 -7.34 13.73
N VAL A 149 -5.88 -8.59 14.19
CA VAL A 149 -5.96 -9.80 13.36
C VAL A 149 -6.91 -10.83 13.97
N ALA A 150 -7.43 -11.73 13.14
CA ALA A 150 -8.32 -12.83 13.54
C ALA A 150 -7.84 -14.19 12.99
#